data_AF-A0AAQ3U9M1-F1
#
_entry.id   AF-A0AAQ3U9M1-F1
#
_cell.length_a   1.000
_cell.length_b   1.000
_cell.length_c   1.000
_cell.angle_alpha   90.00
_cell.angle_beta   90.00
_cell.angle_gamma   90.00
#
_symmetry.space_group_name_H-M   'P 1'
#
loop_
_entity.id
_entity.type
_entity.pdbx_description
1 polymer ?
#
loop_
_entity_poly.entity_id
_entity_poly.type
_entity_poly.pdbx_seq_one_letter_code
_entity_poly.pdbx_strand_id
1 'polypeptide(L)'
;MSSSAMSLLTVPVTVKTTESGGNETLDYAVSAMQGYRPNMEDAHAAVLNLDTSPTTSFFGVYDGLGGPAVTKYCARHLHNELHKQEEFRDDPRIALERTFLRMDEKMRERKAGWELCAYNGNEHWTQYKHATRFIRFLPICAKC
;
A
#
# COMPACT_ATOMS: atom_id res chain seq x y z
N MET A 1 -27.56 -13.58 -12.69
CA MET A 1 -26.13 -13.49 -12.31
C MET A 1 -25.43 -12.72 -13.41
N SER A 2 -25.38 -11.40 -13.32
CA SER A 2 -24.67 -10.59 -14.32
C SER A 2 -23.19 -10.64 -13.99
N SER A 3 -22.41 -11.35 -14.81
CA SER A 3 -20.96 -11.16 -14.82
C SER A 3 -20.69 -9.77 -15.35
N SER A 4 -20.40 -8.79 -14.48
CA SER A 4 -19.79 -7.54 -14.93
C SER A 4 -18.40 -7.89 -15.43
N ALA A 5 -18.28 -8.18 -16.72
CA ALA A 5 -17.01 -8.09 -17.41
C ALA A 5 -16.50 -6.66 -17.20
N MET A 6 -15.32 -6.53 -16.61
CA MET A 6 -14.69 -5.24 -16.35
C MET A 6 -14.49 -4.53 -17.70
N SER A 7 -15.30 -3.50 -17.97
CA SER A 7 -15.28 -2.78 -19.24
C SER A 7 -13.94 -2.06 -19.39
N LEU A 8 -13.17 -2.46 -20.41
CA LEU A 8 -11.94 -1.76 -20.78
C LEU A 8 -12.29 -0.41 -21.43
N LEU A 9 -11.36 0.53 -21.37
CA LEU A 9 -11.45 1.78 -22.14
C LEU A 9 -11.34 1.47 -23.64
N THR A 10 -11.95 2.30 -24.48
CA THR A 10 -11.80 2.19 -25.94
C THR A 10 -10.46 2.74 -26.43
N VAL A 11 -9.88 3.69 -25.68
CA VAL A 11 -8.57 4.30 -25.93
C VAL A 11 -7.75 4.20 -24.64
N PRO A 12 -6.48 3.77 -24.69
CA PRO A 12 -5.67 3.66 -23.50
C PRO A 12 -5.25 5.04 -22.99
N VAL A 13 -5.18 5.18 -21.66
CA VAL A 13 -4.50 6.32 -21.05
C VAL A 13 -2.99 6.07 -21.14
N THR A 14 -2.33 6.78 -22.06
CA THR A 14 -0.89 6.62 -22.35
C THR A 14 0.00 7.62 -21.61
N VAL A 15 -0.58 8.49 -20.80
CA VAL A 15 0.18 9.41 -19.95
C VAL A 15 1.04 8.58 -19.00
N LYS A 16 2.34 8.88 -18.96
CA LYS A 16 3.30 8.24 -18.08
C LYS A 16 3.61 9.15 -16.91
N THR A 17 3.58 8.59 -15.71
CA THR A 17 4.20 9.21 -14.55
C THR A 17 5.59 8.58 -14.39
N THR A 18 6.63 9.38 -14.55
CA THR A 18 8.02 8.93 -14.47
C THR A 18 8.72 9.64 -13.32
N GLU A 19 9.44 8.87 -12.51
CA GLU A 19 10.30 9.34 -11.43
C GLU A 19 11.68 8.72 -11.60
N SER A 20 12.71 9.43 -11.17
CA SER A 20 14.09 8.95 -11.16
C SER A 20 14.86 9.59 -10.01
N GLY A 21 15.89 8.92 -9.55
CA GLY A 21 16.80 9.43 -8.53
C GLY A 21 18.01 8.53 -8.39
N GLY A 22 18.85 8.82 -7.40
CA GLY A 22 20.05 8.03 -7.14
C GLY A 22 20.70 8.43 -5.82
N ASN A 23 21.60 7.58 -5.36
CA ASN A 23 22.51 7.83 -4.26
C ASN A 23 23.94 7.47 -4.68
N GLU A 24 24.88 7.38 -3.75
CA GLU A 24 26.29 7.09 -4.05
C GLU A 24 26.54 5.71 -4.66
N THR A 25 25.58 4.78 -4.55
CA THR A 25 25.76 3.37 -4.93
C THR A 25 24.91 2.93 -6.12
N LEU A 26 23.79 3.62 -6.40
CA LEU A 26 22.90 3.30 -7.51
C LEU A 26 22.10 4.51 -8.01
N ASP A 27 21.68 4.40 -9.27
CA ASP A 27 20.65 5.24 -9.88
C ASP A 27 19.41 4.37 -10.18
N TYR A 28 18.22 4.98 -10.15
CA TYR A 28 16.96 4.33 -10.51
C TYR A 28 16.06 5.23 -11.35
N ALA A 29 15.16 4.59 -12.08
CA ALA A 29 14.00 5.22 -12.69
C ALA A 29 12.80 4.27 -12.63
N VAL A 30 11.61 4.85 -12.52
CA VAL A 30 10.33 4.14 -12.53
C VAL A 30 9.36 4.90 -13.41
N SER A 31 8.57 4.17 -14.20
CA SER A 31 7.51 4.76 -15.02
C SER A 31 6.25 3.93 -14.91
N ALA A 32 5.12 4.59 -14.69
CA ALA A 32 3.82 3.95 -14.55
C ALA A 32 2.83 4.51 -15.59
N MET A 33 1.92 3.67 -16.09
CA MET A 33 0.93 4.03 -17.11
C MET A 33 -0.33 3.18 -16.92
N GLN A 34 -1.51 3.81 -16.93
CA GLN A 34 -2.80 3.13 -16.69
C GLN A 34 -3.22 2.20 -17.83
N GLY A 35 -2.97 2.58 -19.08
CA GLY A 35 -3.36 1.79 -20.24
C GLY A 35 -4.88 1.68 -20.39
N TYR A 36 -5.38 0.48 -20.70
CA TYR A 36 -6.80 0.23 -21.00
C TYR A 36 -7.69 0.03 -19.78
N ARG A 37 -7.11 -0.08 -18.58
CA ARG A 37 -7.90 -0.25 -17.36
C ARG A 37 -8.65 1.05 -17.05
N PRO A 38 -9.87 0.97 -16.48
CA PRO A 38 -10.64 2.16 -16.12
C PRO A 38 -9.97 2.99 -15.01
N ASN A 39 -9.23 2.34 -14.11
CA ASN A 39 -8.50 2.96 -13.01
C ASN A 39 -7.05 2.48 -12.98
N MET A 40 -6.14 3.35 -12.55
CA MET A 40 -4.78 2.98 -12.18
C MET A 40 -4.77 2.44 -10.74
N GLU A 41 -4.64 1.12 -10.59
CA GLU A 41 -4.61 0.46 -9.28
C GLU A 41 -3.19 0.17 -8.79
N ASP A 42 -2.19 0.22 -9.67
CA ASP A 42 -0.80 -0.02 -9.29
C ASP A 42 -0.22 1.13 -8.47
N ALA A 43 0.75 0.79 -7.62
CA ALA A 43 1.60 1.75 -6.90
C ALA A 43 3.05 1.26 -6.90
N HIS A 44 3.97 2.15 -6.54
CA HIS A 44 5.37 1.79 -6.35
C HIS A 44 5.97 2.54 -5.16
N ALA A 45 7.08 2.03 -4.64
CA ALA A 45 7.93 2.68 -3.66
C ALA A 45 9.37 2.63 -4.14
N ALA A 46 10.06 3.77 -4.08
CA ALA A 46 11.49 3.89 -4.34
C ALA A 46 12.14 4.65 -3.18
N VAL A 47 12.82 3.92 -2.30
CA VAL A 47 13.43 4.45 -1.09
C VAL A 47 14.94 4.22 -1.18
N LEU A 48 15.69 5.27 -1.48
CA LEU A 48 17.14 5.19 -1.67
C LEU A 48 17.89 4.85 -0.38
N ASN A 49 17.47 5.42 0.75
CA ASN A 49 18.14 5.27 2.04
C ASN A 49 17.12 4.84 3.10
N LEU A 50 16.87 3.54 3.21
CA LEU A 50 15.95 2.98 4.20
C LEU A 50 16.57 2.98 5.60
N ASP A 51 17.89 2.83 5.69
CA ASP A 51 18.66 2.92 6.93
C ASP A 51 20.00 3.66 6.74
N THR A 52 20.65 3.99 7.85
CA THR A 52 21.79 4.93 7.86
C THR A 52 23.14 4.26 7.56
N SER A 53 23.35 3.00 7.97
CA SER A 53 24.62 2.28 7.75
C SER A 53 24.51 0.78 8.12
N PRO A 54 24.86 -0.16 7.21
CA PRO A 54 25.08 0.09 5.78
C PRO A 54 23.80 0.64 5.14
N THR A 55 23.89 1.52 4.15
CA THR A 55 22.70 2.09 3.49
C THR A 55 22.01 1.05 2.62
N THR A 56 20.79 0.68 2.98
CA THR A 56 19.92 -0.22 2.21
C THR A 56 18.94 0.59 1.36
N SER A 57 18.85 0.27 0.08
CA SER A 57 17.79 0.80 -0.79
C SER A 57 16.65 -0.20 -0.93
N PHE A 58 15.41 0.29 -0.96
CA PHE A 58 14.20 -0.51 -1.11
C PHE A 58 13.41 -0.06 -2.33
N PHE A 59 12.99 -1.03 -3.14
CA PHE A 59 12.12 -0.81 -4.29
C PHE A 59 10.97 -1.82 -4.26
N GLY A 60 9.75 -1.35 -4.46
CA GLY A 60 8.56 -2.20 -4.47
C GLY A 60 7.57 -1.76 -5.55
N VAL A 61 6.97 -2.73 -6.24
CA VAL A 61 5.88 -2.53 -7.19
C VAL A 61 4.69 -3.35 -6.70
N TYR A 62 3.52 -2.73 -6.69
CA TYR A 62 2.30 -3.29 -6.13
C TYR A 62 1.21 -3.25 -7.19
N ASP A 63 0.80 -4.42 -7.66
CA ASP A 63 -0.30 -4.59 -8.62
C ASP A 63 -1.62 -4.76 -7.84
N GLY A 64 -2.61 -3.93 -8.16
CA GLY A 64 -3.86 -3.82 -7.42
C GLY A 64 -5.00 -4.52 -8.11
N LEU A 65 -5.90 -5.10 -7.31
CA LEU A 65 -7.18 -5.61 -7.79
C LEU A 65 -8.32 -5.15 -6.87
N GLY A 66 -9.31 -4.46 -7.42
CA GLY A 66 -10.49 -4.00 -6.69
C GLY A 66 -10.31 -2.64 -6.01
N GLY A 67 -9.37 -1.84 -6.51
CA GLY A 67 -9.11 -0.45 -6.13
C GLY A 67 -7.66 -0.21 -5.65
N PRO A 68 -7.19 1.05 -5.68
CA PRO A 68 -5.78 1.40 -5.39
C PRO A 68 -5.45 1.49 -3.90
N ALA A 69 -6.39 1.19 -3.00
CA ALA A 69 -6.21 1.49 -1.57
C ALA A 69 -5.09 0.66 -0.93
N VAL A 70 -5.09 -0.65 -1.15
CA VAL A 70 -4.11 -1.57 -0.57
C VAL A 70 -2.73 -1.34 -1.18
N THR A 71 -2.63 -1.19 -2.50
CA THR A 71 -1.35 -0.93 -3.18
C THR A 71 -0.71 0.37 -2.71
N LYS A 72 -1.47 1.46 -2.59
CA LYS A 72 -0.99 2.73 -2.04
C LYS A 72 -0.57 2.62 -0.58
N TYR A 73 -1.32 1.87 0.23
CA TYR A 73 -0.95 1.63 1.62
C TYR A 73 0.36 0.83 1.72
N CYS A 74 0.52 -0.23 0.93
CA CYS A 74 1.75 -1.01 0.86
C CYS A 74 2.94 -0.17 0.40
N ALA A 75 2.80 0.63 -0.66
CA ALA A 75 3.84 1.53 -1.15
C ALA A 75 4.33 2.52 -0.07
N ARG A 76 3.43 2.97 0.80
CA ARG A 76 3.77 3.94 1.85
C ARG A 76 4.36 3.31 3.10
N HIS A 77 3.97 2.09 3.46
CA HIS A 77 4.26 1.54 4.80
C HIS A 77 5.12 0.27 4.81
N LEU A 78 5.14 -0.54 3.75
CA LEU A 78 5.80 -1.86 3.78
C LEU A 78 7.28 -1.73 4.15
N HIS A 79 8.02 -0.82 3.52
CA HIS A 79 9.44 -0.58 3.80
C HIS A 79 9.69 -0.12 5.24
N ASN A 80 8.80 0.69 5.80
CA ASN A 80 8.89 1.16 7.17
C ASN A 80 8.64 0.04 8.18
N GLU A 81 7.73 -0.89 7.89
CA GLU A 81 7.50 -2.06 8.75
C GLU A 81 8.61 -3.11 8.59
N LEU A 82 9.21 -3.21 7.41
CA LEU A 82 10.39 -4.04 7.16
C LEU A 82 11.59 -3.59 7.99
N HIS A 83 11.86 -2.28 7.98
CA HIS A 83 12.97 -1.71 8.74
C HIS A 83 12.83 -1.90 10.27
N LYS A 84 11.60 -2.12 10.77
CA LYS A 84 11.34 -2.36 12.20
C LYS A 84 11.52 -3.82 12.62
N GLN A 85 11.65 -4.76 11.68
CA GLN A 85 11.85 -6.16 12.03
C GLN A 85 13.23 -6.36 12.64
N GLU A 86 13.31 -7.17 13.69
CA GLU A 86 14.58 -7.49 14.35
C GLU A 86 15.54 -8.19 13.38
N GLU A 87 14.99 -9.03 12.50
CA GLU A 87 15.75 -9.79 11.51
C GLU A 87 16.16 -8.96 10.27
N PHE A 88 15.80 -7.67 10.18
CA PHE A 88 16.00 -6.86 8.97
C PHE A 88 17.43 -6.93 8.42
N ARG A 89 18.43 -6.97 9.31
CA ARG A 89 19.86 -7.02 8.94
C ARG A 89 20.41 -8.43 8.80
N ASP A 90 19.99 -9.34 9.68
CA ASP A 90 20.61 -10.65 9.82
C ASP A 90 19.95 -11.70 8.92
N ASP A 91 18.62 -11.65 8.78
CA ASP A 91 17.86 -12.50 7.88
C ASP A 91 16.70 -11.74 7.21
N PRO A 92 16.99 -11.05 6.09
CA PRO A 92 15.99 -10.30 5.33
C PRO A 92 14.80 -11.15 4.85
N ARG A 93 14.95 -12.48 4.71
CA ARG A 93 13.85 -13.37 4.29
C ARG A 93 12.80 -13.46 5.39
N ILE A 94 13.23 -13.76 6.62
CA ILE A 94 12.34 -13.82 7.78
C ILE A 94 11.72 -12.45 8.04
N ALA A 95 12.53 -11.38 7.94
CA ALA A 95 12.05 -10.01 8.08
C ALA A 95 10.92 -9.71 7.07
N LEU A 96 11.10 -10.05 5.79
CA LEU A 96 10.08 -9.86 4.77
C LEU A 96 8.81 -10.66 5.09
N GLU A 97 8.91 -11.97 5.38
CA GLU A 97 7.75 -12.81 5.70
C GLU A 97 6.92 -12.21 6.85
N ARG A 98 7.58 -11.82 7.95
CA ARG A 98 6.91 -11.17 9.09
C ARG A 98 6.29 -9.83 8.73
N THR A 99 6.97 -9.05 7.89
CA THR A 99 6.49 -7.74 7.46
C THR A 99 5.19 -7.88 6.66
N PHE A 100 5.09 -8.85 5.74
CA PHE A 100 3.86 -9.07 4.98
C PHE A 100 2.69 -9.43 5.88
N LEU A 101 2.89 -10.36 6.84
CA LEU A 101 1.86 -10.69 7.84
C LEU A 101 1.49 -9.48 8.70
N ARG A 102 2.47 -8.70 9.12
CA ARG A 102 2.27 -7.48 9.91
C ARG A 102 1.47 -6.42 9.15
N MET A 103 1.72 -6.27 7.86
CA MET A 103 0.97 -5.34 7.01
C MET A 103 -0.51 -5.73 6.90
N ASP A 104 -0.80 -7.02 6.73
CA ASP A 104 -2.17 -7.54 6.72
C ASP A 104 -2.89 -7.27 8.05
N GLU A 105 -2.23 -7.50 9.17
CA GLU A 105 -2.77 -7.15 10.49
C GLU A 105 -3.05 -5.66 10.62
N LYS A 106 -2.08 -4.81 10.24
CA LYS A 106 -2.19 -3.35 10.33
C LYS A 106 -3.35 -2.81 9.52
N MET A 107 -3.60 -3.34 8.31
CA MET A 107 -4.71 -2.90 7.47
C MET A 107 -6.09 -3.17 8.10
N ARG A 108 -6.17 -4.08 9.08
CA ARG A 108 -7.40 -4.35 9.85
C ARG A 108 -7.59 -3.38 11.01
N GLU A 109 -6.58 -2.58 11.36
CA GLU A 109 -6.67 -1.59 12.43
C GLU A 109 -7.49 -0.38 11.99
N ARG A 110 -8.22 0.22 12.93
CA ARG A 110 -9.03 1.42 12.69
C ARG A 110 -8.25 2.57 12.05
N LYS A 111 -7.00 2.78 12.48
CA LYS A 111 -6.15 3.86 11.95
C LYS A 111 -5.85 3.67 10.47
N ALA A 112 -5.46 2.45 10.07
CA ALA A 112 -5.24 2.12 8.67
C ALA A 112 -6.54 2.22 7.86
N GLY A 113 -7.68 1.81 8.43
CA GLY A 113 -8.99 1.95 7.79
C GLY A 113 -9.32 3.38 7.34
N TRP A 114 -8.96 4.39 8.14
CA TRP A 114 -9.12 5.80 7.74
C TRP A 114 -8.26 6.19 6.54
N GLU A 115 -7.01 5.72 6.52
CA GLU A 115 -6.08 6.00 5.43
C GLU A 115 -6.48 5.27 4.14
N LEU A 116 -6.86 4.00 4.24
CA LEU A 116 -7.35 3.19 3.12
C LEU A 116 -8.59 3.82 2.46
N CYS A 117 -9.50 4.40 3.26
CA CYS A 117 -10.64 5.15 2.73
C CYS A 117 -10.25 6.41 1.96
N ALA A 118 -9.13 7.06 2.32
CA ALA A 118 -8.65 8.25 1.63
C ALA A 118 -8.02 7.92 0.26
N TYR A 119 -7.63 6.67 0.04
CA TYR A 119 -7.06 6.18 -1.21
C TYR A 119 -8.10 5.69 -2.23
N ASN A 120 -9.36 6.13 -2.14
CA ASN A 120 -10.46 5.66 -3.00
C ASN A 120 -10.65 4.13 -2.94
N GLY A 121 -10.59 3.55 -1.72
CA GLY A 121 -10.97 2.17 -1.50
C GLY A 121 -12.42 1.90 -1.91
N ASN A 122 -12.71 0.67 -2.32
CA ASN A 122 -14.05 0.25 -2.72
C ASN A 122 -15.12 0.39 -1.61
N GLU A 123 -16.38 0.11 -1.95
CA GLU A 123 -17.55 0.26 -1.06
C GLU A 123 -17.40 -0.47 0.30
N HIS A 124 -16.64 -1.57 0.37
CA HIS A 124 -16.37 -2.28 1.63
C HIS A 124 -15.66 -1.38 2.65
N TRP A 125 -14.73 -0.54 2.21
CA TRP A 125 -14.02 0.41 3.09
C TRP A 125 -14.93 1.55 3.53
N THR A 126 -15.86 1.97 2.66
CA THR A 126 -16.86 2.98 3.02
C THR A 126 -17.75 2.50 4.17
N GLN A 127 -18.14 1.22 4.18
CA GLN A 127 -18.86 0.63 5.32
C GLN A 127 -18.00 0.64 6.61
N TYR A 128 -16.71 0.36 6.51
CA TYR A 128 -15.77 0.46 7.64
C TYR A 128 -15.65 1.90 8.18
N LYS A 129 -15.66 2.90 7.29
CA LYS A 129 -15.72 4.34 7.65
C LYS A 129 -17.00 4.68 8.43
N HIS A 130 -18.14 4.10 8.04
CA HIS A 130 -19.41 4.29 8.76
C HIS A 130 -19.42 3.57 10.12
N ALA A 131 -18.96 2.31 10.18
CA ALA A 131 -18.85 1.56 11.43
C ALA A 131 -17.94 2.26 12.45
N THR A 132 -16.80 2.80 12.00
CA THR A 132 -15.86 3.53 12.87
C THR A 132 -16.36 4.92 13.28
N ARG A 133 -17.25 5.55 12.50
CA ARG A 133 -17.89 6.83 12.86
C ARG A 133 -18.92 6.66 13.99
N PHE A 134 -19.62 5.53 14.05
CA PHE A 134 -20.61 5.22 15.08
C PHE A 134 -20.04 4.67 16.40
N ILE A 135 -18.82 4.13 16.41
CA ILE A 135 -18.14 3.66 17.64
C ILE A 135 -17.73 4.82 18.58
N ARG A 136 -17.95 6.10 18.21
CA ARG A 136 -17.81 7.24 19.14
C ARG A 136 -18.90 7.32 20.23
N PHE A 137 -19.95 6.48 20.15
CA PHE A 137 -21.06 6.45 21.11
C PHE A 137 -21.27 5.08 21.78
N LEU A 138 -20.23 4.26 21.90
CA LEU A 138 -20.28 3.17 22.88
C LEU A 138 -19.76 3.72 24.21
N PRO A 139 -20.62 3.86 25.24
CA PRO A 139 -20.14 4.21 26.56
C PRO A 139 -19.19 3.10 27.01
N ILE A 140 -18.12 3.53 27.66
CA ILE A 140 -17.22 2.70 28.44
C ILE A 140 -18.11 1.92 29.42
N CYS A 141 -18.45 0.67 29.09
CA CYS A 141 -18.93 -0.27 30.09
C CYS A 141 -17.70 -0.93 30.69
N ALA A 142 -17.27 -0.37 31.81
CA ALA A 142 -16.37 -1.00 32.74
C ALA A 142 -17.03 -2.26 33.33
N LYS A 143 -16.20 -3.27 33.66
CA LYS A 143 -16.49 -4.48 34.45
C LYS A 143 -17.31 -5.53 33.66
N CYS A 144 -16.85 -6.76 33.47
CA CYS A 144 -16.31 -7.72 34.45
C CYS A 144 -15.14 -8.53 33.88
#